data_AF-A0A6N8H7F5-F1
#
_entry.id   AF-A0A6N8H7F5-F1
#
_cell.length_a   1.000
_cell.length_b   1.000
_cell.length_c   1.000
_cell.angle_alpha   90.00
_cell.angle_beta   90.00
_cell.angle_gamma   90.00
#
_symmetry.space_group_name_H-M   'P 1'
#
loop_
_entity.id
_entity.type
_entity.pdbx_description
1 polymer ?
#
loop_
_entity_poly.entity_id
_entity_poly.type
_entity_poly.pdbx_seq_one_letter_code
_entity_poly.pdbx_strand_id
1 'polypeptide(L)'
;MHAAGLSDDGSALKDYLRQGITAIAGLLLGGVLYAVSMKAVLAYKHLELIDSSNGLQQMSRAGVADYLARLPGAYKQVFTTLLGYDVWNNRGMRLATAVCLLLGLACLVLALRKKPLRAAVQVVILLVLLPLGLNVVYLLSEKHPTLLMLYPVYLVYALVLLLTGLEPDTIPRSAAWLACLLCAFITVQNVIYANGAYTYRKLVYENTRAQVYTIMAKVEDLPGYVEGETPVVFSGDFTDSNFTYHNDLIRLYEEGETGLSGSAITYDGTIKWWFGNIMGSSAKVVNTQAELDAWAENPAVQAMPNYPASGCIAMVDGAAVIKLSD
;
A
#
# COMPACT_ATOMS: atom_id res chain seq x y z
N MET A 1 -28.40 37.73 -42.55
CA MET A 1 -26.95 38.00 -42.59
C MET A 1 -26.25 36.88 -41.84
N HIS A 2 -25.60 36.03 -42.63
CA HIS A 2 -24.77 34.91 -42.20
C HIS A 2 -23.40 35.43 -41.71
N ALA A 3 -22.72 34.57 -40.95
CA ALA A 3 -21.29 34.61 -40.58
C ALA A 3 -20.91 35.42 -39.33
N ALA A 4 -21.14 34.79 -38.17
CA ALA A 4 -20.29 34.96 -36.98
C ALA A 4 -20.17 33.60 -36.28
N GLY A 5 -19.55 32.65 -36.96
CA GLY A 5 -19.19 31.35 -36.40
C GLY A 5 -17.96 30.87 -37.12
N LEU A 6 -16.83 30.80 -36.40
CA LEU A 6 -15.66 29.92 -36.63
C LEU A 6 -14.34 30.41 -36.01
N SER A 7 -14.25 31.56 -35.34
CA SER A 7 -12.96 32.06 -34.79
C SER A 7 -12.66 31.73 -33.32
N ASP A 8 -13.62 31.22 -32.54
CA ASP A 8 -13.47 31.11 -31.06
C ASP A 8 -13.04 29.71 -30.57
N ASP A 9 -12.94 28.73 -31.49
CA ASP A 9 -12.69 27.33 -31.12
C ASP A 9 -11.19 26.98 -30.98
N GLY A 10 -10.31 27.73 -31.65
CA GLY A 10 -8.86 27.47 -31.64
C GLY A 10 -8.12 28.05 -30.43
N SER A 11 -8.56 29.20 -29.93
CA SER A 11 -8.00 29.87 -28.73
C SER A 11 -8.27 29.05 -27.47
N ALA A 12 -9.51 28.58 -27.29
CA ALA A 12 -9.91 27.77 -26.15
C ALA A 12 -9.12 26.45 -26.07
N LEU A 13 -8.95 25.73 -27.20
CA LEU A 13 -8.17 24.48 -27.22
C LEU A 13 -6.70 24.72 -26.85
N LYS A 14 -6.11 25.80 -27.37
CA LYS A 14 -4.74 26.18 -27.07
C LYS A 14 -4.56 26.47 -25.57
N ASP A 15 -5.52 27.15 -24.96
CA ASP A 15 -5.50 27.44 -23.52
C ASP A 15 -5.68 26.18 -22.67
N TYR A 16 -6.60 25.29 -23.04
CA TYR A 16 -6.77 23.99 -22.38
C TYR A 16 -5.51 23.12 -22.46
N LEU A 17 -4.90 23.00 -23.63
CA LEU A 17 -3.65 22.25 -23.81
C LEU A 17 -2.50 22.90 -23.03
N ARG A 18 -2.41 24.24 -23.02
CA ARG A 18 -1.43 24.97 -22.24
C ARG A 18 -1.60 24.70 -20.74
N GLN A 19 -2.83 24.70 -20.22
CA GLN A 19 -3.09 24.36 -18.82
C GLN A 19 -2.66 22.92 -18.51
N GLY A 20 -3.03 21.96 -19.37
CA GLY A 20 -2.61 20.56 -19.21
C GLY A 20 -1.09 20.39 -19.20
N ILE A 21 -0.38 21.01 -20.17
CA ILE A 21 1.08 20.99 -20.23
C ILE A 21 1.69 21.68 -19.01
N THR A 22 1.12 22.78 -18.55
CA THR A 22 1.60 23.51 -17.36
C THR A 22 1.43 22.67 -16.10
N ALA A 23 0.33 21.93 -15.97
CA ALA A 23 0.11 20.99 -14.88
C ALA A 23 1.11 19.83 -14.90
N ILE A 24 1.36 19.24 -16.08
CA ILE A 24 2.37 18.19 -16.25
C ILE A 24 3.77 18.72 -15.90
N ALA A 25 4.14 19.90 -16.41
CA ALA A 25 5.41 20.54 -16.10
C ALA A 25 5.56 20.83 -14.61
N GLY A 26 4.50 21.31 -13.96
CA GLY A 26 4.46 21.52 -12.51
C GLY A 26 4.67 20.22 -11.73
N LEU A 27 4.05 19.11 -12.16
CA LEU A 27 4.20 17.80 -11.54
C LEU A 27 5.64 17.27 -11.69
N LEU A 28 6.24 17.41 -12.89
CA LEU A 28 7.63 17.05 -13.14
C LEU A 28 8.61 17.88 -12.30
N LEU A 29 8.40 19.20 -12.24
CA LEU A 29 9.21 20.10 -11.40
C LEU A 29 9.08 19.74 -9.91
N GLY A 30 7.88 19.42 -9.44
CA GLY A 30 7.66 18.93 -8.08
C GLY A 30 8.42 17.62 -7.80
N GLY A 31 8.41 16.68 -8.74
CA GLY A 31 9.18 15.43 -8.65
C GLY A 31 10.70 15.67 -8.60
N VAL A 32 11.22 16.57 -9.44
CA VAL A 32 12.63 16.96 -9.41
C VAL A 32 13.00 17.62 -8.09
N LEU A 33 12.18 18.57 -7.61
CA LEU A 33 12.40 19.25 -6.34
C LEU A 33 12.43 18.25 -5.18
N TYR A 34 11.48 17.32 -5.14
CA TYR A 34 11.45 16.23 -4.17
C TYR A 34 12.74 15.40 -4.19
N ALA A 35 13.19 14.97 -5.38
CA ALA A 35 14.39 14.15 -5.52
C ALA A 35 15.66 14.91 -5.07
N VAL A 36 15.77 16.20 -5.39
CA VAL A 36 16.89 17.05 -4.97
C VAL A 36 16.87 17.26 -3.46
N SER A 37 15.72 17.62 -2.89
CA SER A 37 15.55 17.80 -1.44
C SER A 37 15.89 16.53 -0.67
N MET A 38 15.45 15.36 -1.17
CA MET A 38 15.76 14.07 -0.55
C MET A 38 17.26 13.80 -0.54
N LYS A 39 17.95 13.98 -1.68
CA LYS A 39 19.41 13.82 -1.77
C LYS A 39 20.17 14.78 -0.85
N ALA A 40 19.71 16.02 -0.74
CA ALA A 40 20.32 17.01 0.15
C ALA A 40 20.22 16.60 1.63
N VAL A 41 19.06 16.10 2.06
CA VAL A 41 18.87 15.61 3.45
C VAL A 41 19.73 14.38 3.74
N LEU A 42 19.80 13.42 2.81
CA LEU A 42 20.65 12.24 2.93
C LEU A 42 22.12 12.61 3.08
N ALA A 43 22.61 13.50 2.22
CA ALA A 43 23.98 14.01 2.29
C ALA A 43 24.26 14.72 3.63
N TYR A 44 23.34 15.56 4.10
CA TYR A 44 23.47 16.28 5.37
C TYR A 44 23.47 15.33 6.59
N LYS A 45 22.71 14.24 6.53
CA LYS A 45 22.62 13.26 7.62
C LYS A 45 23.65 12.13 7.52
N HIS A 46 24.48 12.11 6.47
CA HIS A 46 25.38 11.00 6.16
C HIS A 46 24.65 9.65 6.10
N LEU A 47 23.43 9.67 5.55
CA LEU A 47 22.59 8.48 5.38
C LEU A 47 22.56 8.11 3.91
N GLU A 48 22.54 6.81 3.63
CA GLU A 48 22.26 6.30 2.29
C GLU A 48 20.77 6.07 2.12
N LEU A 49 20.30 6.12 0.87
CA LEU A 49 18.94 5.72 0.58
C LEU A 49 18.85 4.21 0.84
N ILE A 50 17.79 3.79 1.54
CA ILE A 50 17.56 2.36 1.76
C ILE A 50 17.18 1.72 0.42
N ASP A 51 17.86 0.64 0.07
CA ASP A 51 17.51 -0.22 -1.06
C ASP A 51 16.34 -1.14 -0.65
N SER A 52 15.15 -0.54 -0.52
CA SER A 52 13.92 -1.25 -0.19
C SER A 52 13.05 -1.46 -1.43
N SER A 53 12.21 -2.50 -1.36
CA SER A 53 11.19 -2.75 -2.39
C SER A 53 10.23 -1.56 -2.52
N ASN A 54 10.01 -1.08 -3.76
CA ASN A 54 9.27 0.16 -4.08
C ASN A 54 9.96 1.45 -3.60
N GLY A 55 11.25 1.40 -3.26
CA GLY A 55 12.06 2.55 -2.91
C GLY A 55 12.48 3.37 -4.14
N LEU A 56 12.83 4.64 -3.91
CA LEU A 56 13.24 5.57 -4.97
C LEU A 56 14.49 5.10 -5.75
N GLN A 57 15.35 4.30 -5.10
CA GLN A 57 16.56 3.75 -5.71
C GLN A 57 16.24 2.68 -6.76
N GLN A 58 15.17 1.91 -6.58
CA GLN A 58 14.70 0.96 -7.59
C GLN A 58 14.14 1.68 -8.82
N MET A 59 13.39 2.78 -8.60
CA MET A 59 12.88 3.61 -9.70
C MET A 59 14.00 4.17 -10.59
N SER A 60 15.18 4.48 -10.02
CA SER A 60 16.33 4.96 -10.79
C SER A 60 17.03 3.89 -11.63
N ARG A 61 16.79 2.60 -11.34
CA ARG A 61 17.35 1.45 -12.07
C ARG A 61 16.47 1.03 -13.25
N ALA A 62 15.17 1.36 -13.22
CA ALA A 62 14.21 1.00 -14.25
C ALA A 62 14.43 1.81 -15.55
N GLY A 63 14.44 1.12 -16.69
CA GLY A 63 14.53 1.73 -18.01
C GLY A 63 13.17 2.16 -18.56
N VAL A 64 13.16 2.95 -19.64
CA VAL A 64 11.93 3.39 -20.33
C VAL A 64 11.07 2.21 -20.77
N ALA A 65 11.70 1.11 -21.20
CA ALA A 65 10.99 -0.11 -21.60
C ALA A 65 10.19 -0.74 -20.45
N ASP A 66 10.70 -0.69 -19.21
CA ASP A 66 10.02 -1.24 -18.04
C ASP A 66 8.75 -0.45 -17.72
N TYR A 67 8.81 0.88 -17.82
CA TYR A 67 7.63 1.73 -17.62
C TYR A 67 6.56 1.48 -18.70
N LEU A 68 6.96 1.28 -19.95
CA LEU A 68 6.03 0.94 -21.03
C LEU A 68 5.40 -0.45 -20.83
N ALA A 69 6.19 -1.43 -20.38
CA ALA A 69 5.70 -2.78 -20.08
C ALA A 69 4.71 -2.80 -18.90
N ARG A 70 4.82 -1.85 -17.96
CA ARG A 70 3.90 -1.69 -16.82
C ARG A 70 2.58 -1.02 -17.17
N LEU A 71 2.46 -0.31 -18.30
CA LEU A 71 1.25 0.41 -18.68
C LEU A 71 -0.01 -0.48 -18.67
N PRO A 72 -0.05 -1.66 -19.32
CA PRO A 72 -1.26 -2.51 -19.28
C PRO A 72 -1.65 -2.91 -17.85
N GLY A 73 -0.67 -3.14 -16.99
CA GLY A 73 -0.89 -3.46 -15.57
C GLY A 73 -1.53 -2.31 -14.80
N ALA A 74 -1.11 -1.07 -15.04
CA ALA A 74 -1.68 0.12 -14.38
C ALA A 74 -3.18 0.25 -14.66
N TYR A 75 -3.59 0.03 -15.92
CA TYR A 75 -5.00 0.01 -16.32
C TYR A 75 -5.74 -1.17 -15.72
N LYS A 76 -5.20 -2.39 -15.87
CA LYS A 76 -5.81 -3.61 -15.35
C LYS A 76 -6.08 -3.50 -13.86
N GLN A 77 -5.13 -2.96 -13.08
CA GLN A 77 -5.26 -2.86 -11.64
C GLN A 77 -6.40 -1.94 -11.20
N VAL A 78 -6.67 -0.84 -11.91
CA VAL A 78 -7.82 0.04 -11.60
C VAL A 78 -9.12 -0.76 -11.68
N PHE A 79 -9.30 -1.54 -12.75
CA PHE A 79 -10.50 -2.35 -12.92
C PHE A 79 -10.57 -3.54 -11.97
N THR A 80 -9.45 -4.20 -11.66
CA THR A 80 -9.45 -5.27 -10.65
C THR A 80 -9.71 -4.72 -9.25
N THR A 81 -9.22 -3.52 -8.92
CA THR A 81 -9.50 -2.86 -7.64
C THR A 81 -10.99 -2.53 -7.54
N LEU A 82 -11.57 -1.88 -8.55
CA LEU A 82 -12.97 -1.44 -8.49
C LEU A 82 -13.97 -2.59 -8.65
N LEU A 83 -13.72 -3.54 -9.56
CA LEU A 83 -14.70 -4.54 -10.01
C LEU A 83 -14.27 -6.00 -9.79
N GLY A 84 -12.99 -6.23 -9.42
CA GLY A 84 -12.48 -7.54 -9.10
C GLY A 84 -13.05 -8.07 -7.78
N TYR A 85 -12.97 -9.39 -7.61
CA TYR A 85 -13.33 -10.01 -6.35
C TYR A 85 -12.11 -10.04 -5.45
N ASP A 86 -12.27 -9.48 -4.26
CA ASP A 86 -11.29 -9.53 -3.19
C ASP A 86 -12.06 -9.64 -1.87
N VAL A 87 -11.37 -10.04 -0.82
CA VAL A 87 -11.92 -10.19 0.53
C VAL A 87 -12.54 -8.88 1.04
N TRP A 88 -11.93 -7.75 0.70
CA TRP A 88 -12.45 -6.41 1.00
C TRP A 88 -13.48 -5.93 -0.03
N ASN A 89 -13.42 -6.38 -1.28
CA ASN A 89 -14.37 -6.01 -2.34
C ASN A 89 -15.41 -7.12 -2.56
N ASN A 90 -16.32 -7.25 -1.58
CA ASN A 90 -17.34 -8.29 -1.60
C ASN A 90 -18.37 -8.09 -2.74
N ARG A 91 -19.22 -9.09 -2.99
CA ARG A 91 -20.21 -9.07 -4.09
C ARG A 91 -21.13 -7.84 -4.06
N GLY A 92 -21.54 -7.40 -2.86
CA GLY A 92 -22.39 -6.23 -2.69
C GLY A 92 -21.67 -4.93 -3.05
N MET A 93 -20.43 -4.77 -2.60
CA MET A 93 -19.58 -3.64 -2.97
C MET A 93 -19.34 -3.59 -4.48
N ARG A 94 -18.97 -4.71 -5.10
CA ARG A 94 -18.75 -4.79 -6.55
C ARG A 94 -19.99 -4.39 -7.34
N LEU A 95 -21.17 -4.87 -6.94
CA LEU A 95 -22.42 -4.50 -7.57
C LEU A 95 -22.70 -3.01 -7.40
N ALA A 96 -22.53 -2.47 -6.19
CA ALA A 96 -22.71 -1.04 -5.92
C ALA A 96 -21.74 -0.18 -6.75
N THR A 97 -20.47 -0.57 -6.84
CA THR A 97 -19.45 0.08 -7.66
C THR A 97 -19.82 0.02 -9.14
N ALA A 98 -20.22 -1.16 -9.66
CA ALA A 98 -20.64 -1.30 -11.05
C ALA A 98 -21.83 -0.39 -11.38
N VAL A 99 -22.86 -0.37 -10.53
CA VAL A 99 -24.03 0.51 -10.70
C VAL A 99 -23.62 1.99 -10.61
N CYS A 100 -22.73 2.35 -9.69
CA CYS A 100 -22.21 3.71 -9.54
C CYS A 100 -21.45 4.18 -10.80
N LEU A 101 -20.59 3.32 -11.37
CA LEU A 101 -19.86 3.63 -12.60
C LEU A 101 -20.80 3.73 -13.81
N LEU A 102 -21.80 2.84 -13.93
CA LEU A 102 -22.82 2.92 -14.98
C LEU A 102 -23.66 4.19 -14.87
N LEU A 103 -24.01 4.61 -13.65
CA LEU A 103 -24.69 5.87 -13.39
C LEU A 103 -23.83 7.06 -13.81
N GLY A 104 -22.55 7.06 -13.46
CA GLY A 104 -21.59 8.07 -13.91
C GLY A 104 -21.51 8.17 -15.44
N LEU A 105 -21.44 7.03 -16.12
CA LEU A 105 -21.43 6.96 -17.59
C LEU A 105 -22.73 7.50 -18.18
N ALA A 106 -23.89 7.16 -17.61
CA ALA A 106 -25.18 7.66 -18.06
C ALA A 106 -25.28 9.19 -17.89
N CYS A 107 -24.87 9.73 -16.74
CA CYS A 107 -24.81 11.17 -16.49
C CYS A 107 -23.86 11.87 -17.47
N LEU A 108 -22.70 11.27 -17.74
CA LEU A 108 -21.74 11.79 -18.70
C LEU A 108 -22.31 11.84 -20.12
N VAL A 109 -22.98 10.77 -20.56
CA VAL A 109 -23.65 10.73 -21.87
C VAL A 109 -24.72 11.82 -21.94
N LEU A 110 -25.56 11.97 -20.91
CA LEU A 110 -26.59 13.02 -20.86
C LEU A 110 -25.98 14.43 -20.94
N ALA A 111 -24.90 14.69 -20.19
CA ALA A 111 -24.20 15.96 -20.20
C ALA A 111 -23.57 16.27 -21.57
N LEU A 112 -23.14 15.25 -22.31
CA LEU A 112 -22.54 15.38 -23.64
C LEU A 112 -23.55 15.46 -24.79
N ARG A 113 -24.80 15.03 -24.61
CA ARG A 113 -25.81 14.97 -25.70
C ARG A 113 -25.99 16.28 -26.47
N LYS A 114 -25.85 17.42 -25.80
CA LYS A 114 -26.03 18.76 -26.38
C LYS A 114 -24.71 19.46 -26.69
N LYS A 115 -23.56 18.78 -26.51
CA LYS A 115 -22.23 19.36 -26.69
C LYS A 115 -21.68 19.02 -28.08
N PRO A 116 -20.79 19.85 -28.65
CA PRO A 116 -20.20 19.57 -29.95
C PRO A 116 -19.30 18.33 -29.90
N LEU A 117 -19.09 17.67 -31.05
CA LEU A 117 -18.28 16.44 -31.18
C LEU A 117 -16.89 16.59 -30.55
N ARG A 118 -16.27 17.77 -30.65
CA ARG A 118 -14.98 18.08 -30.02
C ARG A 118 -14.97 17.84 -28.50
N ALA A 119 -16.05 18.19 -27.80
CA ALA A 119 -16.15 18.01 -26.36
C ALA A 119 -16.28 16.52 -26.01
N ALA A 120 -17.01 15.75 -26.83
CA ALA A 120 -17.07 14.31 -26.69
C ALA A 120 -15.69 13.67 -26.90
N VAL A 121 -14.94 14.07 -27.93
CA VAL A 121 -13.57 13.59 -28.17
C VAL A 121 -12.64 13.92 -26.99
N GLN A 122 -12.69 15.13 -26.45
CA GLN A 122 -11.91 15.53 -25.27
C GLN A 122 -12.23 14.66 -24.05
N VAL A 123 -13.51 14.40 -23.79
CA VAL A 123 -13.91 13.53 -22.68
C VAL A 123 -13.43 12.10 -22.90
N VAL A 124 -13.50 11.56 -24.11
CA VAL A 124 -12.97 10.22 -24.40
C VAL A 124 -11.46 10.15 -24.11
N ILE A 125 -10.69 11.16 -24.53
CA ILE A 125 -9.25 11.23 -24.22
C ILE A 125 -9.03 11.25 -22.71
N LEU A 126 -9.78 12.07 -21.97
CA LEU A 126 -9.68 12.12 -20.50
C LEU A 126 -10.07 10.79 -19.84
N LEU A 127 -11.10 10.11 -20.32
CA LEU A 127 -11.49 8.78 -19.82
C LEU A 127 -10.42 7.72 -20.07
N VAL A 128 -9.70 7.80 -21.20
CA VAL A 128 -8.57 6.91 -21.50
C VAL A 128 -7.37 7.23 -20.60
N LEU A 129 -7.13 8.51 -20.29
CA LEU A 129 -6.04 8.92 -19.40
C LEU A 129 -6.39 8.75 -17.91
N LEU A 130 -7.67 8.67 -17.57
CA LEU A 130 -8.14 8.65 -16.17
C LEU A 130 -7.57 7.45 -15.38
N PRO A 131 -7.67 6.18 -15.82
CA PRO A 131 -7.08 5.07 -15.08
C PRO A 131 -5.58 5.23 -14.85
N LEU A 132 -4.86 5.77 -15.83
CA LEU A 132 -3.44 6.05 -15.72
C LEU A 132 -3.17 7.12 -14.66
N GLY A 133 -3.95 8.22 -14.65
CA GLY A 133 -3.85 9.27 -13.64
C GLY A 133 -4.18 8.79 -12.22
N LEU A 134 -5.20 7.94 -12.08
CA LEU A 134 -5.59 7.37 -10.78
C LEU A 134 -4.59 6.34 -10.25
N ASN A 135 -3.78 5.73 -11.13
CA ASN A 135 -2.85 4.65 -10.77
C ASN A 135 -1.43 4.88 -11.29
N VAL A 136 -0.97 6.14 -11.32
CA VAL A 136 0.43 6.48 -11.66
C VAL A 136 1.40 5.73 -10.76
N VAL A 137 1.03 5.51 -9.49
CA VAL A 137 1.87 4.81 -8.51
C VAL A 137 2.25 3.39 -8.96
N TYR A 138 1.43 2.72 -9.76
CA TYR A 138 1.76 1.41 -10.32
C TYR A 138 2.98 1.45 -11.26
N LEU A 139 3.14 2.54 -12.02
CA LEU A 139 4.32 2.69 -12.87
C LEU A 139 5.59 2.90 -12.04
N LEU A 140 5.45 3.60 -10.93
CA LEU A 140 6.56 3.93 -10.02
C LEU A 140 6.93 2.76 -9.10
N SER A 141 5.99 1.84 -8.86
CA SER A 141 6.21 0.69 -7.99
C SER A 141 6.74 -0.50 -8.80
N GLU A 142 7.80 -1.15 -8.32
CA GLU A 142 8.34 -2.35 -8.95
C GLU A 142 7.53 -3.60 -8.57
N LYS A 143 7.03 -3.64 -7.33
CA LYS A 143 6.03 -4.60 -6.86
C LYS A 143 4.63 -3.98 -6.93
N HIS A 144 3.60 -4.83 -6.90
CA HIS A 144 2.21 -4.38 -6.86
C HIS A 144 2.00 -3.39 -5.70
N PRO A 145 1.41 -2.20 -5.96
CA PRO A 145 1.14 -1.21 -4.93
C PRO A 145 0.11 -1.74 -3.94
N THR A 146 0.31 -1.45 -2.65
CA THR A 146 -0.64 -1.85 -1.60
C THR A 146 -1.96 -1.09 -1.74
N LEU A 147 -3.03 -1.59 -1.11
CA LEU A 147 -4.35 -0.94 -1.12
C LEU A 147 -4.29 0.52 -0.67
N LEU A 148 -3.41 0.85 0.29
CA LEU A 148 -3.23 2.22 0.78
C LEU A 148 -2.71 3.15 -0.33
N MET A 149 -1.85 2.66 -1.23
CA MET A 149 -1.31 3.45 -2.34
C MET A 149 -2.36 3.67 -3.45
N LEU A 150 -3.39 2.81 -3.51
CA LEU A 150 -4.48 2.87 -4.48
C LEU A 150 -5.62 3.80 -4.07
N TYR A 151 -5.48 4.58 -2.99
CA TYR A 151 -6.50 5.54 -2.55
C TYR A 151 -7.02 6.48 -3.68
N PRO A 152 -6.23 6.93 -4.68
CA PRO A 152 -6.75 7.81 -5.71
C PRO A 152 -7.78 7.11 -6.60
N VAL A 153 -7.71 5.78 -6.78
CA VAL A 153 -8.67 5.00 -7.56
C VAL A 153 -10.11 5.20 -7.06
N TYR A 154 -10.28 5.39 -5.75
CA TYR A 154 -11.58 5.63 -5.12
C TYR A 154 -12.16 7.03 -5.39
N LEU A 155 -11.36 7.98 -5.91
CA LEU A 155 -11.85 9.30 -6.33
C LEU A 155 -12.83 9.23 -7.51
N VAL A 156 -12.91 8.08 -8.19
CA VAL A 156 -13.93 7.84 -9.22
C VAL A 156 -15.36 8.03 -8.67
N TYR A 157 -15.59 7.73 -7.38
CA TYR A 157 -16.90 7.93 -6.74
C TYR A 157 -17.22 9.42 -6.54
N ALA A 158 -16.21 10.23 -6.21
CA ALA A 158 -16.36 11.68 -6.16
C ALA A 158 -16.66 12.24 -7.56
N LEU A 159 -16.02 11.70 -8.60
CA LEU A 159 -16.33 12.06 -9.99
C LEU A 159 -17.79 11.76 -10.34
N VAL A 160 -18.33 10.60 -9.98
CA VAL A 160 -19.76 10.27 -10.22
C VAL A 160 -20.68 11.29 -9.54
N LEU A 161 -20.41 11.65 -8.29
CA LEU A 161 -21.18 12.67 -7.57
C LEU A 161 -21.11 14.03 -8.29
N LEU A 162 -19.92 14.46 -8.72
CA LEU A 162 -19.75 15.68 -9.50
C LEU A 162 -20.55 15.66 -10.80
N LEU A 163 -20.52 14.53 -11.54
CA LEU A 163 -21.27 14.37 -12.80
C LEU A 163 -22.77 14.52 -12.59
N THR A 164 -23.33 14.09 -11.46
CA THR A 164 -24.77 14.26 -11.17
C THR A 164 -25.19 15.72 -10.99
N GLY A 165 -24.25 16.62 -10.68
CA GLY A 165 -24.51 18.05 -10.48
C GLY A 165 -24.19 18.95 -11.67
N LEU A 166 -23.59 18.42 -12.75
CA LEU A 166 -23.10 19.23 -13.87
C LEU A 166 -24.22 19.91 -14.67
N GLU A 167 -25.31 19.21 -14.93
CA GLU A 167 -26.42 19.69 -15.77
C GLU A 167 -27.77 19.39 -15.10
N PRO A 168 -28.17 20.18 -14.07
CA PRO A 168 -29.34 19.91 -13.22
C PRO A 168 -30.66 19.83 -13.98
N ASP A 169 -30.76 20.49 -15.14
CA ASP A 169 -31.95 20.50 -15.99
C ASP A 169 -32.11 19.23 -16.83
N THR A 170 -31.02 18.46 -17.03
CA THR A 170 -31.02 17.24 -17.84
C THR A 170 -30.82 15.97 -17.02
N ILE A 171 -30.09 16.08 -15.91
CA ILE A 171 -29.80 14.97 -15.01
C ILE A 171 -30.85 14.96 -13.90
N PRO A 172 -31.63 13.87 -13.75
CA PRO A 172 -32.69 13.85 -12.76
C PRO A 172 -32.10 13.84 -11.34
N ARG A 173 -32.76 14.54 -10.40
CA ARG A 173 -32.36 14.56 -8.99
C ARG A 173 -32.28 13.16 -8.35
N SER A 174 -33.04 12.19 -8.87
CA SER A 174 -32.96 10.79 -8.43
C SER A 174 -31.59 10.16 -8.70
N ALA A 175 -30.88 10.58 -9.75
CA ALA A 175 -29.51 10.14 -10.02
C ALA A 175 -28.54 10.61 -8.93
N ALA A 176 -28.65 11.87 -8.49
CA ALA A 176 -27.84 12.40 -7.39
C ALA A 176 -28.12 11.63 -6.08
N TRP A 177 -29.40 11.40 -5.75
CA TRP A 177 -29.75 10.60 -4.56
C TRP A 177 -29.23 9.16 -4.64
N LEU A 178 -29.35 8.51 -5.80
CA LEU A 178 -28.82 7.17 -6.01
C LEU A 178 -27.29 7.14 -5.87
N ALA A 179 -26.58 8.12 -6.46
CA ALA A 179 -25.14 8.23 -6.32
C ALA A 179 -24.74 8.43 -4.84
N CYS A 180 -25.43 9.31 -4.11
CA CYS A 180 -25.21 9.51 -2.68
C CYS A 180 -25.42 8.22 -1.88
N LEU A 181 -26.50 7.47 -2.15
CA LEU A 181 -26.77 6.20 -1.46
C LEU A 181 -25.72 5.13 -1.76
N LEU A 182 -25.29 5.01 -3.02
CA LEU A 182 -24.24 4.06 -3.43
C LEU A 182 -22.90 4.44 -2.80
N CYS A 183 -22.51 5.71 -2.85
CA CYS A 183 -21.27 6.20 -2.23
C CYS A 183 -21.30 6.02 -0.70
N ALA A 184 -22.44 6.29 -0.05
CA ALA A 184 -22.60 6.06 1.38
C ALA A 184 -22.45 4.57 1.72
N PHE A 185 -23.11 3.68 0.97
CA PHE A 185 -22.98 2.23 1.15
C PHE A 185 -21.52 1.77 0.98
N ILE A 186 -20.86 2.15 -0.12
CA ILE A 186 -19.45 1.80 -0.39
C ILE A 186 -18.55 2.33 0.73
N THR A 187 -18.78 3.56 1.19
CA THR A 187 -18.00 4.17 2.28
C THR A 187 -18.16 3.39 3.58
N VAL A 188 -19.38 3.05 3.96
CA VAL A 188 -19.65 2.26 5.17
C VAL A 188 -18.97 0.89 5.10
N GLN A 189 -19.02 0.21 3.96
CA GLN A 189 -18.34 -1.08 3.79
C GLN A 189 -16.82 -0.94 3.91
N ASN A 190 -16.21 0.09 3.31
CA ASN A 190 -14.78 0.36 3.46
C ASN A 190 -14.41 0.71 4.91
N VAL A 191 -15.25 1.46 5.63
CA VAL A 191 -15.04 1.78 7.05
C VAL A 191 -15.07 0.50 7.89
N ILE A 192 -16.03 -0.40 7.66
CA ILE A 192 -16.10 -1.70 8.35
C ILE A 192 -14.84 -2.51 8.09
N TYR A 193 -14.42 -2.62 6.83
CA TYR A 193 -13.21 -3.37 6.48
C TYR A 193 -11.96 -2.75 7.11
N ALA A 194 -11.78 -1.43 7.00
CA ALA A 194 -10.64 -0.73 7.58
C ALA A 194 -10.56 -0.93 9.09
N ASN A 195 -11.68 -0.80 9.82
CA ASN A 195 -11.71 -1.05 11.26
C ASN A 195 -11.30 -2.48 11.58
N GLY A 196 -11.81 -3.48 10.85
CA GLY A 196 -11.42 -4.87 11.04
C GLY A 196 -9.93 -5.12 10.76
N ALA A 197 -9.37 -4.51 9.71
CA ALA A 197 -7.94 -4.59 9.40
C ALA A 197 -7.06 -3.96 10.50
N TYR A 198 -7.47 -2.81 11.05
CA TYR A 198 -6.77 -2.19 12.19
C TYR A 198 -6.91 -3.01 13.48
N THR A 199 -8.08 -3.61 13.73
CA THR A 199 -8.26 -4.53 14.86
C THR A 199 -7.36 -5.75 14.71
N TYR A 200 -7.31 -6.36 13.52
CA TYR A 200 -6.38 -7.46 13.22
C TYR A 200 -4.92 -7.05 13.49
N ARG A 201 -4.49 -5.88 13.00
CA ARG A 201 -3.13 -5.37 13.24
C ARG A 201 -2.83 -5.16 14.72
N LYS A 202 -3.81 -4.71 15.51
CA LYS A 202 -3.69 -4.58 16.97
C LYS A 202 -3.50 -5.95 17.62
N LEU A 203 -4.28 -6.96 17.23
CA LEU A 203 -4.16 -8.32 17.76
C LEU A 203 -2.80 -8.94 17.41
N VAL A 204 -2.32 -8.78 16.18
CA VAL A 204 -0.95 -9.16 15.77
C VAL A 204 0.10 -8.52 16.68
N TYR A 205 -0.03 -7.22 16.94
CA TYR A 205 0.89 -6.49 17.81
C TYR A 205 0.86 -7.02 19.26
N GLU A 206 -0.34 -7.21 19.82
CA GLU A 206 -0.51 -7.76 21.17
C GLU A 206 0.05 -9.17 21.30
N ASN A 207 -0.16 -10.02 20.29
CA ASN A 207 0.38 -11.37 20.21
C ASN A 207 1.91 -11.37 20.11
N THR A 208 2.48 -10.57 19.20
CA THR A 208 3.93 -10.39 19.06
C THR A 208 4.53 -9.98 20.39
N ARG A 209 3.93 -8.98 21.06
CA ARG A 209 4.38 -8.49 22.36
C ARG A 209 4.32 -9.56 23.43
N ALA A 210 3.20 -10.26 23.58
CA ALA A 210 3.05 -11.32 24.58
C ALA A 210 4.10 -12.43 24.39
N GLN A 211 4.34 -12.86 23.16
CA GLN A 211 5.31 -13.90 22.86
C GLN A 211 6.76 -13.45 23.12
N VAL A 212 7.14 -12.25 22.69
CA VAL A 212 8.50 -11.74 22.95
C VAL A 212 8.75 -11.59 24.45
N TYR A 213 7.81 -11.07 25.25
CA TYR A 213 7.97 -11.04 26.71
C TYR A 213 8.09 -12.44 27.31
N THR A 214 7.32 -13.41 26.82
CA THR A 214 7.38 -14.81 27.27
C THR A 214 8.73 -15.46 26.92
N ILE A 215 9.26 -15.17 25.73
CA ILE A 215 10.58 -15.61 25.30
C ILE A 215 11.65 -14.99 26.19
N MET A 216 11.59 -13.67 26.40
CA MET A 216 12.60 -12.97 27.20
C MET A 216 12.61 -13.39 28.66
N ALA A 217 11.45 -13.66 29.26
CA ALA A 217 11.40 -14.24 30.61
C ALA A 217 12.17 -15.58 30.70
N LYS A 218 12.07 -16.43 29.66
CA LYS A 218 12.85 -17.68 29.59
C LYS A 218 14.34 -17.46 29.32
N VAL A 219 14.68 -16.41 28.56
CA VAL A 219 16.07 -16.02 28.30
C VAL A 219 16.72 -15.51 29.58
N GLU A 220 16.01 -14.71 30.37
CA GLU A 220 16.47 -14.19 31.67
C GLU A 220 16.74 -15.32 32.68
N ASP A 221 15.99 -16.42 32.59
CA ASP A 221 16.20 -17.63 33.41
C ASP A 221 17.36 -18.52 32.93
N LEU A 222 17.97 -18.25 31.76
CA LEU A 222 19.08 -19.06 31.25
C LEU A 222 20.35 -18.89 32.11
N PRO A 223 21.01 -19.99 32.51
CA PRO A 223 22.29 -19.91 33.20
C PRO A 223 23.35 -19.20 32.34
N GLY A 224 23.92 -18.11 32.87
CA GLY A 224 24.97 -17.35 32.19
C GLY A 224 24.47 -16.22 31.29
N TYR A 225 23.17 -15.98 31.21
CA TYR A 225 22.63 -14.78 30.56
C TYR A 225 22.83 -13.54 31.45
N VAL A 226 23.32 -12.46 30.84
CA VAL A 226 23.47 -11.13 31.46
C VAL A 226 22.88 -10.10 30.51
N GLU A 227 21.85 -9.37 30.97
CA GLU A 227 21.17 -8.37 30.15
C GLU A 227 22.15 -7.28 29.68
N GLY A 228 22.09 -6.94 28.39
CA GLY A 228 22.96 -5.93 27.75
C GLY A 228 24.36 -6.42 27.40
N GLU A 229 24.83 -7.54 27.94
CA GLU A 229 26.14 -8.12 27.64
C GLU A 229 26.04 -9.35 26.73
N THR A 230 25.19 -10.31 27.12
CA THR A 230 24.96 -11.55 26.38
C THR A 230 24.16 -11.27 25.10
N PRO A 231 24.67 -11.66 23.92
CA PRO A 231 23.92 -11.51 22.67
C PRO A 231 22.62 -12.33 22.68
N VAL A 232 21.54 -11.74 22.16
CA VAL A 232 20.26 -12.42 21.95
C VAL A 232 20.03 -12.59 20.46
N VAL A 233 19.82 -13.82 20.02
CA VAL A 233 19.70 -14.19 18.61
C VAL A 233 18.34 -14.80 18.36
N PHE A 234 17.58 -14.23 17.43
CA PHE A 234 16.36 -14.85 16.91
C PHE A 234 16.69 -15.44 15.55
N SER A 235 16.76 -16.76 15.47
CA SER A 235 17.07 -17.50 14.24
C SER A 235 15.76 -17.98 13.59
N GLY A 236 15.58 -17.71 12.30
CA GLY A 236 14.36 -18.02 11.55
C GLY A 236 13.42 -16.81 11.37
N ASP A 237 12.25 -17.04 10.76
CA ASP A 237 11.33 -15.96 10.35
C ASP A 237 10.21 -15.70 11.37
N PHE A 238 9.93 -14.44 11.67
CA PHE A 238 8.83 -14.02 12.55
C PHE A 238 7.44 -14.13 11.89
N THR A 239 7.41 -14.04 10.58
CA THR A 239 6.23 -13.95 9.71
C THR A 239 5.87 -15.29 9.05
N ASP A 240 6.81 -16.24 9.06
CA ASP A 240 6.62 -17.61 8.60
C ASP A 240 7.12 -18.63 9.65
N SER A 241 6.48 -18.64 10.82
CA SER A 241 6.76 -19.61 11.88
C SER A 241 5.57 -19.77 12.83
N ASN A 242 5.67 -20.69 13.80
CA ASN A 242 4.66 -20.81 14.85
C ASN A 242 4.56 -19.58 15.76
N PHE A 243 5.48 -18.60 15.61
CA PHE A 243 5.37 -17.29 16.24
C PHE A 243 4.27 -16.42 15.59
N THR A 244 3.95 -16.67 14.32
CA THR A 244 3.02 -15.86 13.55
C THR A 244 1.61 -15.93 14.14
N TYR A 245 0.95 -14.78 14.24
CA TYR A 245 -0.44 -14.70 14.68
C TYR A 245 -1.35 -15.34 13.63
N HIS A 246 -2.20 -16.27 14.06
CA HIS A 246 -3.20 -16.90 13.22
C HIS A 246 -4.56 -16.89 13.91
N ASN A 247 -5.60 -16.52 13.17
CA ASN A 247 -6.98 -16.59 13.64
C ASN A 247 -7.97 -16.80 12.49
N ASP A 248 -8.56 -17.99 12.44
CA ASP A 248 -9.49 -18.40 11.38
C ASP A 248 -10.69 -17.44 11.19
N LEU A 249 -11.16 -16.80 12.26
CA LEU A 249 -12.32 -15.90 12.20
C LEU A 249 -12.02 -14.57 11.49
N ILE A 250 -10.76 -14.15 11.49
CA ILE A 250 -10.30 -12.85 10.97
C ILE A 250 -9.20 -13.00 9.92
N ARG A 251 -8.98 -14.23 9.43
CA ARG A 251 -8.02 -14.58 8.36
C ARG A 251 -8.22 -13.77 7.09
N LEU A 252 -9.44 -13.29 6.88
CA LEU A 252 -9.82 -12.40 5.79
C LEU A 252 -8.94 -11.12 5.71
N TYR A 253 -8.37 -10.67 6.84
CA TYR A 253 -7.48 -9.51 6.90
C TYR A 253 -6.00 -9.86 6.67
N GLU A 254 -5.64 -11.15 6.67
CA GLU A 254 -4.31 -11.66 6.24
C GLU A 254 -4.20 -11.67 4.72
N GLU A 255 -5.28 -12.04 4.03
CA GLU A 255 -5.29 -12.35 2.59
C GLU A 255 -5.45 -11.10 1.69
N GLY A 256 -5.88 -9.95 2.23
CA GLY A 256 -6.00 -8.72 1.44
C GLY A 256 -4.63 -8.07 1.22
N GLU A 257 -4.39 -7.43 0.07
CA GLU A 257 -3.18 -6.63 -0.28
C GLU A 257 -2.98 -5.37 0.60
N THR A 258 -3.26 -5.49 1.89
CA THR A 258 -3.17 -4.51 2.97
C THR A 258 -1.73 -4.25 3.39
N GLY A 259 -0.79 -5.15 3.03
CA GLY A 259 0.59 -5.11 3.49
C GLY A 259 0.74 -5.49 4.98
N LEU A 260 -0.26 -6.16 5.55
CA LEU A 260 -0.24 -6.63 6.92
C LEU A 260 0.54 -7.95 7.00
N SER A 261 1.45 -8.04 7.95
CA SER A 261 2.14 -9.28 8.33
C SER A 261 1.50 -9.85 9.61
N GLY A 262 1.54 -11.17 9.78
CA GLY A 262 1.13 -11.86 11.02
C GLY A 262 2.07 -11.64 12.21
N SER A 263 3.13 -10.85 12.03
CA SER A 263 3.99 -10.33 13.11
C SER A 263 4.14 -8.81 13.02
N ALA A 264 4.37 -8.17 14.17
CA ALA A 264 4.78 -6.77 14.24
C ALA A 264 6.28 -6.57 14.03
N ILE A 265 7.09 -7.61 14.25
CA ILE A 265 8.52 -7.67 13.86
C ILE A 265 8.54 -8.31 12.48
N THR A 266 8.85 -7.53 11.45
CA THR A 266 8.60 -7.91 10.04
C THR A 266 9.87 -8.16 9.23
N TYR A 267 11.02 -7.75 9.74
CA TYR A 267 12.33 -8.03 9.16
C TYR A 267 13.40 -7.82 10.24
N ASP A 268 14.53 -8.49 10.08
CA ASP A 268 15.64 -8.57 11.04
C ASP A 268 16.08 -7.20 11.59
N GLY A 269 16.19 -6.20 10.70
CA GLY A 269 16.56 -4.84 11.09
C GLY A 269 15.57 -4.13 12.05
N THR A 270 14.34 -4.63 12.20
CA THR A 270 13.34 -4.08 13.14
C THR A 270 13.46 -4.62 14.55
N ILE A 271 14.14 -5.74 14.76
CA ILE A 271 14.16 -6.40 16.07
C ILE A 271 14.76 -5.51 17.15
N LYS A 272 15.87 -4.81 16.85
CA LYS A 272 16.49 -3.85 17.78
C LYS A 272 15.54 -2.71 18.16
N TRP A 273 14.72 -2.24 17.22
CA TRP A 273 13.79 -1.16 17.46
C TRP A 273 12.61 -1.63 18.30
N TRP A 274 12.21 -2.89 18.16
CA TRP A 274 11.22 -3.51 19.05
C TRP A 274 11.72 -3.49 20.50
N PHE A 275 12.93 -3.99 20.74
CA PHE A 275 13.48 -4.04 22.10
C PHE A 275 13.68 -2.65 22.71
N GLY A 276 14.28 -1.72 21.96
CA GLY A 276 14.54 -0.37 22.46
C GLY A 276 13.28 0.49 22.64
N ASN A 277 12.35 0.47 21.68
CA ASN A 277 11.22 1.42 21.67
C ASN A 277 9.91 0.83 22.21
N ILE A 278 9.71 -0.49 22.10
CA ILE A 278 8.46 -1.15 22.51
C ILE A 278 8.60 -1.80 23.87
N MET A 279 9.70 -2.53 24.09
CA MET A 279 9.92 -3.21 25.37
C MET A 279 10.61 -2.33 26.41
N GLY A 280 11.39 -1.34 25.97
CA GLY A 280 12.25 -0.56 26.86
C GLY A 280 13.39 -1.40 27.45
N SER A 281 13.80 -2.47 26.77
CA SER A 281 14.88 -3.36 27.22
C SER A 281 16.22 -2.96 26.57
N SER A 282 17.30 -3.19 27.30
CA SER A 282 18.68 -3.01 26.84
C SER A 282 19.30 -4.29 26.28
N ALA A 283 18.52 -5.36 26.06
CA ALA A 283 19.01 -6.61 25.52
C ALA A 283 19.84 -6.41 24.25
N LYS A 284 21.00 -7.09 24.19
CA LYS A 284 21.94 -6.99 23.08
C LYS A 284 21.49 -7.87 21.93
N VAL A 285 20.47 -7.44 21.20
CA VAL A 285 19.88 -8.23 20.12
C VAL A 285 20.71 -8.13 18.84
N VAL A 286 21.05 -9.29 18.28
CA VAL A 286 21.69 -9.41 16.95
C VAL A 286 20.68 -8.96 15.89
N ASN A 287 21.10 -8.04 15.02
CA ASN A 287 20.17 -7.30 14.14
C ASN A 287 20.72 -7.02 12.74
N THR A 288 21.87 -7.60 12.39
CA THR A 288 22.45 -7.49 11.06
C THR A 288 22.21 -8.79 10.32
N GLN A 289 21.86 -8.69 9.03
CA GLN A 289 21.55 -9.87 8.21
C GLN A 289 22.73 -10.87 8.21
N ALA A 290 23.95 -10.38 8.02
CA ALA A 290 25.14 -11.22 7.94
C ALA A 290 25.40 -12.02 9.24
N GLU A 291 25.12 -11.44 10.42
CA GLU A 291 25.24 -12.17 11.68
C GLU A 291 24.13 -13.21 11.84
N LEU A 292 22.90 -12.86 11.46
CA LEU A 292 21.75 -13.78 11.56
C LEU A 292 21.90 -14.96 10.59
N ASP A 293 22.37 -14.72 9.37
CA ASP A 293 22.66 -15.77 8.39
C ASP A 293 23.73 -16.74 8.94
N ALA A 294 24.78 -16.22 9.57
CA ALA A 294 25.82 -17.04 10.21
C ALA A 294 25.28 -17.88 11.38
N TRP A 295 24.33 -17.35 12.15
CA TRP A 295 23.65 -18.10 13.21
C TRP A 295 22.70 -19.17 12.66
N ALA A 296 22.03 -18.91 11.55
CA ALA A 296 21.16 -19.88 10.88
C ALA A 296 21.95 -21.07 10.31
N GLU A 297 23.21 -20.85 9.91
CA GLU A 297 24.11 -21.92 9.45
C GLU A 297 24.80 -22.68 10.59
N ASN A 298 24.68 -22.23 11.85
CA ASN A 298 25.33 -22.89 12.99
C ASN A 298 24.69 -24.28 13.25
N PRO A 299 25.45 -25.39 13.21
CA PRO A 299 24.90 -26.73 13.40
C PRO A 299 24.20 -26.95 14.76
N ALA A 300 24.67 -26.27 15.80
CA ALA A 300 24.05 -26.34 17.12
C ALA A 300 22.67 -25.68 17.12
N VAL A 301 22.52 -24.57 16.39
CA VAL A 301 21.23 -23.88 16.22
C VAL A 301 20.30 -24.68 15.32
N GLN A 302 20.79 -25.25 14.21
CA GLN A 302 19.98 -26.09 13.34
C GLN A 302 19.41 -27.32 14.05
N ALA A 303 20.17 -27.89 15.00
CA ALA A 303 19.72 -29.02 15.81
C ALA A 303 18.67 -28.64 16.89
N MET A 304 18.50 -27.35 17.21
CA MET A 304 17.46 -26.92 18.14
C MET A 304 16.07 -27.12 17.53
N PRO A 305 15.06 -27.44 18.34
CA PRO A 305 13.68 -27.48 17.88
C PRO A 305 13.10 -26.08 17.73
N ASN A 306 12.11 -25.92 16.85
CA ASN A 306 11.49 -24.62 16.60
C ASN A 306 10.55 -24.22 17.74
N TYR A 307 10.46 -22.92 18.03
CA TYR A 307 9.51 -22.35 18.97
C TYR A 307 8.08 -22.78 18.59
N PRO A 308 7.21 -23.12 19.55
CA PRO A 308 7.36 -23.05 21.01
C PRO A 308 7.86 -24.34 21.70
N ALA A 309 8.48 -25.28 20.97
CA ALA A 309 8.90 -26.56 21.52
C ALA A 309 9.93 -26.42 22.67
N SER A 310 9.99 -27.41 23.57
CA SER A 310 11.00 -27.42 24.62
C SER A 310 12.41 -27.50 24.03
N GLY A 311 13.34 -26.66 24.50
CA GLY A 311 14.70 -26.57 23.95
C GLY A 311 14.88 -25.57 22.80
N CYS A 312 13.83 -24.87 22.36
CA CYS A 312 13.93 -23.82 21.33
C CYS A 312 14.66 -22.55 21.80
N ILE A 313 14.90 -22.42 23.12
CA ILE A 313 15.62 -21.31 23.75
C ILE A 313 16.77 -21.92 24.55
N ALA A 314 18.00 -21.57 24.21
CA ALA A 314 19.20 -22.12 24.84
C ALA A 314 20.41 -21.18 24.73
N MET A 315 21.38 -21.37 25.62
CA MET A 315 22.71 -20.78 25.47
C MET A 315 23.52 -21.60 24.45
N VAL A 316 23.97 -20.94 23.38
CA VAL A 316 24.82 -21.53 22.33
C VAL A 316 25.98 -20.56 22.07
N ASP A 317 27.21 -21.05 22.17
CA ASP A 317 28.43 -20.28 21.90
C ASP A 317 28.49 -18.90 22.61
N GLY A 318 27.95 -18.83 23.84
CA GLY A 318 27.91 -17.60 24.64
C GLY A 318 26.79 -16.60 24.27
N ALA A 319 25.88 -16.96 23.38
CA ALA A 319 24.67 -16.21 23.05
C ALA A 319 23.40 -16.94 23.51
N ALA A 320 22.37 -16.18 23.86
CA ALA A 320 21.03 -16.72 24.06
C ALA A 320 20.34 -16.82 22.68
N VAL A 321 20.16 -18.04 22.19
CA VAL A 321 19.56 -18.30 20.87
C VAL A 321 18.12 -18.75 21.04
N ILE A 322 17.25 -18.21 20.18
CA ILE A 322 15.84 -18.53 20.05
C ILE A 322 15.61 -19.00 18.62
N LYS A 323 15.27 -20.28 18.42
CA LYS A 323 14.95 -20.81 17.09
C LYS A 323 13.45 -20.69 16.82
N LEU A 324 13.07 -19.86 15.85
CA LEU A 324 11.69 -19.62 15.44
C LEU A 324 11.23 -20.59 14.34
N SER A 325 12.07 -20.79 13.33
CA SER A 325 11.84 -21.69 12.20
C SER A 325 13.16 -22.34 11.76
N ASP A 326 13.05 -23.29 10.83
CA ASP A 326 14.20 -23.74 10.03
C ASP A 326 14.58 -22.70 8.97
#